data_AF-A0A9N9UM28-F1
#
_entry.id   AF-A0A9N9UM28-F1
#
_cell.length_a   1.000
_cell.length_b   1.000
_cell.length_c   1.000
_cell.angle_alpha   90.00
_cell.angle_beta   90.00
_cell.angle_gamma   90.00
#
_symmetry.space_group_name_H-M   'P 1'
#
loop_
_entity.id
_entity.type
_entity.pdbx_description
1 polymer ?
#
loop_
_entity_poly.entity_id
_entity_poly.type
_entity_poly.pdbx_seq_one_letter_code
_entity_poly.pdbx_strand_id
1 'polypeptide(L)'
;MYDYPELKQMKVPLKSALFQLTGICAKMPDLIRYRQSLWKPTESTTVSPGLEDITEEFRRTDQEAGTITSGFLNKMFELGEATEEKDPTSITGTSYHISNLQAAQGLIAFFGFRVCILRMRYDWSCAHGLPNTTELLRDLKALCVQVWNFIPYFCRYEAFVAVTSSQRGIILTYELATLEQKERLLDIYIDLDSYRKRLPEDRALVEMEIVSLARLMTGRMPLQ
;
A
#
# COMPACT_ATOMS: atom_id res chain seq x y z
N MET A 1 -3.25 25.57 2.34
CA MET A 1 -2.08 24.81 1.85
C MET A 1 -0.92 25.22 2.73
N TYR A 2 -0.47 24.35 3.63
CA TYR A 2 0.59 24.67 4.59
C TYR A 2 1.91 24.93 3.83
N ASP A 3 2.59 26.03 4.15
CA ASP A 3 3.89 26.33 3.58
C ASP A 3 4.97 25.63 4.40
N TYR A 4 5.67 24.67 3.79
CA TYR A 4 6.70 23.88 4.45
C TYR A 4 8.07 24.37 3.97
N PRO A 5 8.75 25.23 4.74
CA PRO A 5 10.03 25.83 4.32
C PRO A 5 11.14 24.80 4.10
N GLU A 6 11.01 23.60 4.67
CA GLU A 6 11.96 22.48 4.54
C GLU A 6 11.80 21.69 3.23
N LEU A 7 10.67 21.84 2.52
CA LEU A 7 10.38 21.08 1.30
C LEU A 7 10.71 21.86 0.02
N LYS A 8 11.60 22.86 0.03
CA LYS A 8 11.80 23.75 -1.14
C LYS A 8 12.02 23.00 -2.46
N GLN A 9 12.83 21.94 -2.45
CA GLN A 9 13.12 21.14 -3.66
C GLN A 9 12.03 20.08 -3.94
N MET A 10 11.35 19.59 -2.89
CA MET A 10 10.34 18.53 -2.96
C MET A 10 8.91 19.02 -3.15
N LYS A 11 8.63 20.32 -2.96
CA LYS A 11 7.28 20.90 -3.01
C LYS A 11 6.61 20.69 -4.36
N VAL A 12 7.34 20.89 -5.46
CA VAL A 12 6.81 20.71 -6.82
C VAL A 12 6.55 19.23 -7.12
N PRO A 13 7.52 18.30 -6.94
CA PRO A 13 7.27 16.86 -7.09
C PRO A 13 6.11 16.34 -6.24
N LEU A 14 6.05 16.70 -4.95
CA LEU A 14 5.00 16.26 -4.04
C LEU A 14 3.62 16.75 -4.48
N LYS A 15 3.50 18.02 -4.87
CA LYS A 15 2.24 18.58 -5.36
C LYS A 15 1.77 17.88 -6.65
N SER A 16 2.70 17.60 -7.56
CA SER A 16 2.41 16.85 -8.79
C SER A 16 1.91 15.45 -8.47
N ALA A 17 2.60 14.72 -7.58
CA ALA A 17 2.23 13.38 -7.18
C ALA A 17 0.87 13.33 -6.47
N LEU A 18 0.58 14.29 -5.57
CA LEU A 18 -0.72 14.41 -4.91
C LEU A 18 -1.86 14.69 -5.88
N PHE A 19 -1.63 15.55 -6.88
CA PHE A 19 -2.63 15.83 -7.92
C PHE A 19 -2.95 14.56 -8.72
N GLN A 20 -1.93 13.83 -9.15
CA GLN A 20 -2.09 12.58 -9.88
C GLN A 20 -2.76 11.49 -9.02
N LEU A 21 -2.39 11.38 -7.73
CA LEU A 21 -3.05 10.45 -6.80
C LEU A 21 -4.54 10.76 -6.67
N THR A 22 -4.93 12.03 -6.66
CA THR A 22 -6.35 12.40 -6.57
C THR A 22 -7.16 11.78 -7.72
N GLY A 23 -6.59 11.74 -8.93
CA GLY A 23 -7.19 11.06 -10.08
C GLY A 23 -7.35 9.55 -9.88
N ILE A 24 -6.35 8.89 -9.28
CA ILE A 24 -6.42 7.47 -8.93
C ILE A 24 -7.47 7.21 -7.85
N CYS A 25 -7.49 8.03 -6.80
CA CYS A 25 -8.48 7.93 -5.72
C CYS A 25 -9.92 8.07 -6.23
N ALA A 26 -10.16 8.89 -7.25
CA ALA A 26 -11.47 9.01 -7.88
C ALA A 26 -11.94 7.72 -8.56
N LYS A 27 -11.01 6.87 -9.02
CA LYS A 27 -11.29 5.56 -9.66
C LYS A 27 -11.48 4.43 -8.64
N MET A 28 -10.98 4.59 -7.40
CA MET A 28 -11.01 3.53 -6.39
C MET A 28 -12.40 2.95 -6.08
N PRO A 29 -13.49 3.75 -5.98
CA PRO A 29 -14.82 3.19 -5.78
C PRO A 29 -15.23 2.21 -6.89
N ASP A 30 -14.88 2.50 -8.14
CA ASP A 30 -15.20 1.64 -9.28
C ASP A 30 -14.37 0.36 -9.24
N LEU A 31 -13.07 0.47 -8.99
CA LEU A 31 -12.19 -0.70 -8.85
C LEU A 31 -12.64 -1.63 -7.72
N ILE A 32 -13.05 -1.07 -6.57
CA ILE A 32 -13.59 -1.84 -5.45
C ILE A 32 -14.91 -2.52 -5.85
N ARG A 33 -15.81 -1.83 -6.57
CA ARG A 33 -17.06 -2.42 -7.06
C ARG A 33 -16.83 -3.55 -8.05
N TYR A 34 -15.92 -3.37 -9.01
CA TYR A 34 -15.51 -4.43 -9.94
C TYR A 34 -14.92 -5.61 -9.18
N ARG A 35 -14.09 -5.35 -8.18
CA ARG A 35 -13.53 -6.42 -7.35
C ARG A 35 -14.59 -7.18 -6.56
N GLN A 36 -15.59 -6.47 -6.04
CA GLN A 36 -16.71 -7.03 -5.30
C GLN A 36 -17.69 -7.83 -6.16
N SER A 37 -17.76 -7.57 -7.47
CA SER A 37 -18.63 -8.34 -8.38
C SER A 37 -18.20 -9.80 -8.53
N LEU A 38 -16.94 -10.13 -8.18
CA LEU A 38 -16.44 -11.51 -8.18
C LEU A 38 -17.13 -12.43 -7.15
N TRP A 39 -17.88 -11.88 -6.19
CA TRP A 39 -18.52 -12.66 -5.12
C TRP A 39 -20.03 -12.46 -5.01
N LYS A 40 -20.56 -11.37 -5.58
CA LYS A 40 -21.99 -11.10 -5.56
C LYS A 40 -22.57 -11.63 -6.87
N PRO A 41 -23.37 -12.71 -6.86
CA PRO A 41 -24.13 -13.09 -8.05
C PRO A 41 -25.00 -11.89 -8.46
N THR A 42 -24.91 -11.57 -9.74
CA THR A 42 -25.39 -10.34 -10.38
C THR A 42 -26.91 -10.16 -10.22
N GLU A 43 -27.35 -9.42 -9.20
CA GLU A 43 -28.75 -8.97 -9.09
C GLU A 43 -28.97 -7.50 -9.52
N SER A 44 -27.94 -6.80 -9.98
CA SER A 44 -28.03 -5.37 -10.35
C SER A 44 -27.99 -5.15 -11.86
N THR A 45 -29.12 -4.70 -12.41
CA THR A 45 -29.47 -4.37 -13.81
C THR A 45 -28.71 -3.18 -14.43
N THR A 46 -27.54 -2.83 -13.93
CA THR A 46 -26.66 -1.85 -14.58
C THR A 46 -25.75 -2.56 -15.58
N VAL A 47 -25.74 -2.09 -16.84
CA VAL A 47 -24.81 -2.53 -17.89
C VAL A 47 -23.39 -2.48 -17.32
N SER A 48 -22.86 -3.64 -16.92
CA SER A 48 -21.48 -3.76 -16.47
C SER A 48 -20.59 -3.55 -17.68
N PRO A 49 -19.50 -2.76 -17.57
CA PRO A 49 -18.47 -2.75 -18.60
C PRO A 49 -18.01 -4.17 -18.92
N GLY A 50 -17.55 -4.38 -20.16
CA GLY A 50 -17.03 -5.68 -20.56
C GLY A 50 -15.81 -6.09 -19.72
N LEU A 51 -15.52 -7.39 -19.65
CA LEU A 51 -14.34 -7.91 -18.97
C LEU A 51 -13.05 -7.22 -19.45
N GLU A 52 -12.94 -6.94 -20.74
CA GLU A 52 -11.80 -6.25 -21.35
C GLU A 52 -11.65 -4.82 -20.82
N ASP A 53 -12.74 -4.05 -20.77
CA ASP A 53 -12.74 -2.66 -20.28
C ASP A 53 -12.29 -2.59 -18.82
N ILE A 54 -12.82 -3.47 -17.97
CA ILE A 54 -12.46 -3.53 -16.54
C ILE A 54 -10.99 -3.92 -16.38
N THR A 55 -10.52 -4.91 -17.16
CA THR A 55 -9.13 -5.35 -17.15
C THR A 55 -8.19 -4.23 -17.53
N GLU A 56 -8.55 -3.45 -18.56
CA GLU A 56 -7.80 -2.30 -19.01
C GLU A 56 -7.80 -1.17 -17.97
N GLU A 57 -8.93 -0.93 -17.29
CA GLU A 57 -9.01 0.07 -16.21
C GLU A 57 -8.07 -0.26 -15.04
N PHE A 58 -8.04 -1.53 -14.61
CA PHE A 58 -7.09 -1.99 -13.59
C PHE A 58 -5.64 -1.80 -14.05
N ARG A 59 -5.33 -2.21 -15.29
CA ARG A 59 -3.98 -2.10 -15.86
C ARG A 59 -3.52 -0.65 -15.91
N ARG A 60 -4.35 0.24 -16.45
CA ARG A 60 -4.06 1.67 -16.57
C ARG A 60 -3.85 2.31 -15.20
N THR A 61 -4.74 2.04 -14.25
CA THR A 61 -4.66 2.64 -12.91
C THR A 61 -3.43 2.16 -12.14
N ASP A 62 -3.07 0.88 -12.26
CA ASP A 62 -1.82 0.34 -11.69
C ASP A 62 -0.58 0.97 -12.34
N GLN A 63 -0.56 1.13 -13.67
CA GLN A 63 0.56 1.75 -14.38
C GLN A 63 0.73 3.24 -13.99
N GLU A 64 -0.37 3.99 -13.88
CA GLU A 64 -0.38 5.36 -13.38
C GLU A 64 0.17 5.42 -11.94
N ALA A 65 -0.34 4.56 -11.05
CA ALA A 65 0.13 4.47 -9.66
C ALA A 65 1.63 4.13 -9.59
N GLY A 66 2.09 3.18 -10.40
CA GLY A 66 3.50 2.77 -10.48
C GLY A 66 4.43 3.88 -10.97
N THR A 67 3.97 4.67 -11.94
CA THR A 67 4.72 5.84 -12.45
C THR A 67 4.88 6.89 -11.35
N ILE A 68 3.80 7.16 -10.60
CA ILE A 68 3.83 8.13 -9.49
C ILE A 68 4.75 7.64 -8.36
N THR A 69 4.58 6.40 -7.89
CA THR A 69 5.37 5.90 -6.75
C THR A 69 6.86 5.84 -7.08
N SER A 70 7.20 5.28 -8.24
CA SER A 70 8.60 5.10 -8.64
C SER A 70 9.24 6.43 -9.02
N GLY A 71 8.50 7.28 -9.75
CA GLY A 71 8.97 8.62 -10.11
C GLY A 71 9.21 9.50 -8.88
N PHE A 72 8.33 9.44 -7.87
CA PHE A 72 8.49 10.21 -6.65
C PHE A 72 9.68 9.72 -5.80
N LEU A 73 9.80 8.41 -5.59
CA LEU A 73 10.94 7.83 -4.85
C LEU A 73 12.27 8.09 -5.57
N ASN A 74 12.34 7.86 -6.89
CA ASN A 74 13.55 8.13 -7.67
C ASN A 74 13.96 9.60 -7.59
N LYS A 75 12.99 10.53 -7.67
CA LYS A 75 13.26 11.95 -7.52
C LYS A 75 13.85 12.28 -6.13
N MET A 76 13.40 11.61 -5.08
CA MET A 76 13.97 11.78 -3.75
C MET A 76 15.42 11.28 -3.67
N PHE A 77 15.72 10.13 -4.28
CA PHE A 77 17.11 9.65 -4.40
C PHE A 77 17.99 10.63 -5.18
N GLU A 78 17.52 11.10 -6.34
CA GLU A 78 18.26 12.07 -7.17
C GLU A 78 18.60 13.37 -6.44
N LEU A 79 17.71 13.83 -5.56
CA LEU A 79 17.89 15.05 -4.77
C LEU A 79 18.67 14.81 -3.47
N GLY A 80 19.05 13.56 -3.17
CA GLY A 80 19.70 13.19 -1.91
C GLY A 80 18.77 13.27 -0.68
N GLU A 81 17.46 13.34 -0.91
CA GLU A 81 16.42 13.41 0.14
C GLU A 81 16.02 12.02 0.64
N ALA A 82 16.41 10.97 -0.10
CA ALA A 82 16.29 9.58 0.31
C ALA A 82 17.62 8.84 0.08
N THR A 83 17.92 7.86 0.92
CA THR A 83 18.99 6.87 0.73
C THR A 83 18.53 5.49 1.19
N GLU A 84 19.16 4.44 0.66
CA GLU A 84 19.01 3.08 1.18
C GLU A 84 20.15 2.78 2.15
N GLU A 85 19.80 2.30 3.34
CA GLU A 85 20.73 1.90 4.40
C GLU A 85 20.63 0.39 4.62
N LYS A 86 21.76 -0.25 4.97
CA LYS A 86 21.72 -1.63 5.45
C LYS A 86 21.17 -1.65 6.87
N ASP A 87 20.19 -2.48 7.11
CA ASP A 87 19.57 -2.65 8.42
C ASP A 87 19.34 -4.15 8.70
N PRO A 88 20.21 -4.80 9.49
CA PRO A 88 20.08 -6.23 9.78
C PRO A 88 18.84 -6.54 10.64
N THR A 89 18.26 -5.54 11.28
CA THR A 89 17.05 -5.70 12.11
C THR A 89 15.77 -5.55 11.29
N SER A 90 15.85 -5.07 10.04
CA SER A 90 14.69 -4.98 9.17
C SER A 90 14.28 -6.36 8.62
N ILE A 91 13.07 -6.42 8.09
CA ILE A 91 12.50 -7.61 7.45
C ILE A 91 13.26 -7.98 6.17
N THR A 92 13.82 -6.99 5.50
CA THR A 92 14.42 -7.10 4.15
C THR A 92 15.95 -7.00 4.18
N GLY A 93 16.55 -6.67 5.33
CA GLY A 93 17.96 -6.35 5.47
C GLY A 93 18.32 -4.91 5.06
N THR A 94 17.33 -4.12 4.62
CA THR A 94 17.50 -2.72 4.21
C THR A 94 16.43 -1.82 4.83
N SER A 95 16.71 -0.52 4.89
CA SER A 95 15.79 0.53 5.31
C SER A 95 15.94 1.74 4.40
N TYR A 96 14.88 2.49 4.19
CA TYR A 96 14.99 3.85 3.66
C TYR A 96 15.40 4.81 4.78
N HIS A 97 16.21 5.79 4.44
CA HIS A 97 16.40 7.00 5.22
C HIS A 97 15.90 8.17 4.40
N ILE A 98 14.97 8.94 4.95
CA ILE A 98 14.32 10.05 4.26
C ILE A 98 14.43 11.30 5.11
N SER A 99 14.99 12.37 4.55
CA SER A 99 15.25 13.61 5.27
C SER A 99 13.97 14.29 5.77
N ASN A 100 12.84 14.08 5.09
CA ASN A 100 11.56 14.70 5.41
C ASN A 100 10.46 13.67 5.73
N LEU A 101 9.94 13.72 6.95
CA LEU A 101 8.90 12.81 7.43
C LEU A 101 7.60 12.88 6.60
N GLN A 102 7.16 14.07 6.18
CA GLN A 102 5.93 14.22 5.41
C GLN A 102 6.06 13.64 3.99
N ALA A 103 7.24 13.76 3.38
CA ALA A 103 7.55 13.12 2.11
C ALA A 103 7.52 11.58 2.26
N ALA A 104 8.11 11.04 3.33
CA ALA A 104 8.04 9.62 3.65
C ALA A 104 6.59 9.14 3.86
N GLN A 105 5.79 9.90 4.61
CA GLN A 105 4.36 9.62 4.86
C GLN A 105 3.55 9.59 3.56
N GLY A 106 3.75 10.58 2.69
CA GLY A 106 3.11 10.61 1.38
C GLY A 106 3.52 9.41 0.54
N LEU A 107 4.80 9.07 0.53
CA LEU A 107 5.34 8.00 -0.28
C LEU A 107 4.83 6.62 0.17
N ILE A 108 4.87 6.29 1.47
CA ILE A 108 4.30 5.02 1.96
C ILE A 108 2.80 4.92 1.70
N ALA A 109 2.06 6.03 1.77
CA ALA A 109 0.65 6.06 1.41
C ALA A 109 0.44 5.76 -0.08
N PHE A 110 1.26 6.34 -0.96
CA PHE A 110 1.22 6.07 -2.41
C PHE A 110 1.53 4.60 -2.71
N PHE A 111 2.55 4.05 -2.07
CA PHE A 111 2.88 2.63 -2.15
C PHE A 111 1.73 1.75 -1.66
N GLY A 112 1.10 2.10 -0.53
CA GLY A 112 -0.08 1.40 -0.01
C GLY A 112 -1.25 1.40 -0.99
N PHE A 113 -1.56 2.53 -1.62
CA PHE A 113 -2.57 2.60 -2.68
C PHE A 113 -2.25 1.68 -3.85
N ARG A 114 -0.99 1.71 -4.32
CA ARG A 114 -0.56 0.83 -5.41
C ARG A 114 -0.63 -0.65 -5.03
N VAL A 115 -0.25 -1.04 -3.81
CA VAL A 115 -0.42 -2.42 -3.31
C VAL A 115 -1.89 -2.82 -3.37
N CYS A 116 -2.80 -1.94 -2.95
CA CYS A 116 -4.24 -2.19 -3.01
C CYS A 116 -4.72 -2.44 -4.45
N ILE A 117 -4.38 -1.55 -5.38
CA ILE A 117 -4.77 -1.65 -6.80
C ILE A 117 -4.21 -2.91 -7.44
N LEU A 118 -2.91 -3.17 -7.24
CA LEU A 118 -2.22 -4.31 -7.82
C LEU A 118 -2.73 -5.63 -7.23
N ARG A 119 -3.12 -5.66 -5.94
CA ARG A 119 -3.79 -6.82 -5.34
C ARG A 119 -5.16 -7.07 -5.97
N MET A 120 -5.99 -6.03 -6.14
CA MET A 120 -7.29 -6.17 -6.80
C MET A 120 -7.13 -6.67 -8.24
N ARG A 121 -6.14 -6.15 -8.98
CA ARG A 121 -5.81 -6.58 -10.34
C ARG A 121 -5.34 -8.04 -10.38
N TYR A 122 -4.47 -8.46 -9.47
CA TYR A 122 -4.03 -9.85 -9.33
C TYR A 122 -5.22 -10.79 -9.12
N ASP A 123 -6.07 -10.47 -8.15
CA ASP A 123 -7.23 -11.29 -7.86
C ASP A 123 -8.23 -11.34 -9.04
N TRP A 124 -8.42 -10.22 -9.75
CA TRP A 124 -9.22 -10.15 -10.97
C TRP A 124 -8.66 -11.08 -12.06
N SER A 125 -7.35 -11.02 -12.30
CA SER A 125 -6.67 -11.92 -13.24
C SER A 125 -6.83 -13.39 -12.85
N CYS A 126 -6.72 -13.73 -11.55
CA CYS A 126 -6.97 -15.09 -11.06
C CYS A 126 -8.39 -15.56 -11.35
N ALA A 127 -9.39 -14.73 -11.01
CA ALA A 127 -10.80 -15.10 -11.14
C ALA A 127 -11.23 -15.35 -12.59
N HIS A 128 -10.63 -14.62 -13.53
CA HIS A 128 -10.94 -14.72 -14.97
C HIS A 128 -9.93 -15.53 -15.77
N GLY A 129 -8.92 -16.14 -15.13
CA GLY A 129 -7.92 -16.97 -15.82
C GLY A 129 -7.03 -16.19 -16.80
N LEU A 130 -6.71 -14.92 -16.50
CA LEU A 130 -5.88 -14.08 -17.35
C LEU A 130 -4.40 -14.52 -17.30
N PRO A 131 -3.64 -14.41 -18.42
CA PRO A 131 -2.31 -15.01 -18.54
C PRO A 131 -1.21 -14.35 -17.68
N ASN A 132 -1.42 -13.12 -17.21
CA ASN A 132 -0.41 -12.33 -16.50
C ASN A 132 -0.39 -12.55 -14.97
N THR A 133 -1.15 -13.51 -14.45
CA THR A 133 -1.33 -13.73 -13.00
C THR A 133 -0.01 -13.93 -12.24
N THR A 134 0.92 -14.71 -12.80
CA THR A 134 2.23 -14.99 -12.17
C THR A 134 3.10 -13.73 -12.07
N GLU A 135 3.09 -12.91 -13.12
CA GLU A 135 3.84 -11.65 -13.16
C GLU A 135 3.29 -10.66 -12.14
N LEU A 136 1.95 -10.53 -12.06
CA LEU A 136 1.29 -9.69 -11.08
C LEU A 136 1.63 -10.08 -9.64
N LEU A 137 1.67 -11.39 -9.33
CA LEU A 137 2.05 -11.86 -8.00
C LEU A 137 3.50 -11.51 -7.66
N ARG A 138 4.42 -11.68 -8.62
CA ARG A 138 5.83 -11.32 -8.45
C ARG A 138 5.97 -9.82 -8.19
N ASP A 139 5.34 -9.00 -9.01
CA ASP A 139 5.42 -7.55 -8.93
C ASP A 139 4.79 -7.04 -7.61
N LEU A 140 3.70 -7.67 -7.17
CA LEU A 140 3.05 -7.37 -5.90
C LEU A 140 3.94 -7.71 -4.70
N LYS A 141 4.63 -8.86 -4.71
CA LYS A 141 5.61 -9.22 -3.68
C LYS A 141 6.79 -8.25 -3.64
N ALA A 142 7.31 -7.87 -4.81
CA ALA A 142 8.39 -6.88 -4.90
C ALA A 142 7.96 -5.52 -4.35
N LEU A 143 6.71 -5.12 -4.58
CA LEU A 143 6.15 -3.90 -4.02
C LEU A 143 6.00 -3.96 -2.50
N CYS A 144 5.63 -5.11 -1.94
CA CYS A 144 5.58 -5.31 -0.49
C CYS A 144 6.95 -5.13 0.17
N VAL A 145 8.01 -5.67 -0.45
CA VAL A 145 9.39 -5.47 0.01
C VAL A 145 9.75 -3.98 0.07
N GLN A 146 9.39 -3.20 -0.95
CA GLN A 146 9.59 -1.74 -0.93
C GLN A 146 8.83 -1.06 0.21
N VAL A 147 7.58 -1.47 0.48
CA VAL A 147 6.82 -0.97 1.64
C VAL A 147 7.52 -1.30 2.96
N TRP A 148 8.05 -2.51 3.10
CA TRP A 148 8.73 -2.94 4.33
C TRP A 148 10.01 -2.16 4.63
N ASN A 149 10.70 -1.65 3.61
CA ASN A 149 11.89 -0.80 3.78
C ASN A 149 11.57 0.55 4.47
N PHE A 150 10.31 0.99 4.49
CA PHE A 150 9.91 2.18 5.27
C PHE A 150 9.67 1.89 6.75
N ILE A 151 9.51 0.62 7.14
CA ILE A 151 9.12 0.29 8.52
C ILE A 151 10.19 0.73 9.53
N PRO A 152 11.48 0.41 9.35
CA PRO A 152 12.48 0.84 10.33
C PRO A 152 12.59 2.36 10.41
N TYR A 153 12.47 3.07 9.27
CA TYR A 153 12.41 4.53 9.25
C TYR A 153 11.33 5.08 10.18
N PHE A 154 10.09 4.60 10.05
CA PHE A 154 8.99 5.08 10.89
C PHE A 154 9.13 4.67 12.35
N CYS A 155 9.68 3.48 12.62
CA CYS A 155 9.90 2.99 14.00
C CYS A 155 10.97 3.80 14.77
N ARG A 156 11.79 4.62 14.09
CA ARG A 156 12.71 5.57 14.75
C ARG A 156 11.99 6.78 15.37
N TYR A 157 10.73 7.03 15.00
CA TYR A 157 9.91 8.10 15.55
C TYR A 157 9.00 7.60 16.67
N GLU A 158 8.32 8.52 17.35
CA GLU A 158 7.31 8.16 18.35
C GLU A 158 6.25 7.21 17.78
N ALA A 159 5.81 6.24 18.60
CA ALA A 159 4.86 5.22 18.20
C ALA A 159 3.59 5.80 17.54
N PHE A 160 3.10 6.95 18.00
CA PHE A 160 1.97 7.63 17.37
C PHE A 160 2.22 7.98 15.89
N VAL A 161 3.40 8.53 15.56
CA VAL A 161 3.80 8.86 14.19
C VAL A 161 3.94 7.58 13.38
N ALA A 162 4.62 6.59 13.92
CA ALA A 162 4.82 5.31 13.25
C ALA A 162 3.49 4.63 12.89
N VAL A 163 2.56 4.55 13.85
CA VAL A 163 1.21 3.97 13.64
C VAL A 163 0.42 4.77 12.60
N THR A 164 0.31 6.09 12.74
CA THR A 164 -0.50 6.91 11.81
C THR A 164 0.01 6.88 10.39
N SER A 165 1.33 6.76 10.21
CA SER A 165 2.00 6.89 8.92
C SER A 165 2.10 5.59 8.15
N SER A 166 2.38 4.48 8.84
CA SER A 166 2.80 3.23 8.19
C SER A 166 1.75 2.13 8.20
N GLN A 167 0.83 2.14 9.18
CA GLN A 167 -0.09 1.03 9.45
C GLN A 167 -0.83 0.59 8.18
N ARG A 168 -1.53 1.50 7.50
CA ARG A 168 -2.34 1.14 6.32
C ARG A 168 -1.54 0.49 5.19
N GLY A 169 -0.32 0.97 4.94
CA GLY A 169 0.57 0.37 3.94
C GLY A 169 0.97 -1.04 4.33
N ILE A 170 1.34 -1.25 5.60
CA ILE A 170 1.80 -2.55 6.09
C ILE A 170 0.67 -3.58 6.14
N ILE A 171 -0.56 -3.21 6.59
CA ILE A 171 -1.73 -4.12 6.63
C ILE A 171 -1.90 -4.85 5.30
N LEU A 172 -1.84 -4.11 4.19
CA LEU A 172 -2.08 -4.63 2.85
C LEU A 172 -1.03 -5.65 2.38
N THR A 173 0.15 -5.65 2.99
CA THR A 173 1.27 -6.53 2.64
C THR A 173 1.29 -7.84 3.43
N TYR A 174 0.56 -7.91 4.55
CA TYR A 174 0.67 -8.99 5.54
C TYR A 174 0.41 -10.38 4.94
N GLU A 175 -0.64 -10.54 4.13
CA GLU A 175 -0.97 -11.85 3.53
C GLU A 175 0.07 -12.35 2.51
N LEU A 176 0.97 -11.50 2.04
CA LEU A 176 1.99 -11.83 1.04
C LEU A 176 3.37 -12.13 1.64
N ALA A 177 3.51 -11.87 2.94
CA ALA A 177 4.69 -12.19 3.72
C ALA A 177 4.83 -13.71 3.92
N THR A 178 6.08 -14.19 3.99
CA THR A 178 6.38 -15.54 4.48
C THR A 178 6.00 -15.66 5.96
N LEU A 179 5.97 -16.89 6.50
CA LEU A 179 5.63 -17.10 7.91
C LEU A 179 6.55 -16.30 8.85
N GLU A 180 7.87 -16.35 8.64
CA GLU A 180 8.83 -15.58 9.43
C GLU A 180 8.59 -14.07 9.32
N GLN A 181 8.34 -13.57 8.11
CA GLN A 181 8.06 -12.15 7.87
C GLN A 181 6.75 -11.71 8.56
N LYS A 182 5.72 -12.57 8.55
CA LYS A 182 4.45 -12.31 9.24
C LYS A 182 4.62 -12.18 10.74
N GLU A 183 5.40 -13.06 11.37
CA GLU A 183 5.68 -12.97 12.80
C GLU A 183 6.36 -11.63 13.13
N ARG A 184 7.38 -11.24 12.36
CA ARG A 184 8.07 -9.95 12.56
C ARG A 184 7.14 -8.76 12.34
N LEU A 185 6.30 -8.80 11.31
CA LEU A 185 5.30 -7.76 11.06
C LEU A 185 4.31 -7.66 12.23
N LEU A 186 3.87 -8.80 12.76
CA LEU A 186 2.92 -8.84 13.86
C LEU A 186 3.53 -8.31 15.16
N ASP A 187 4.80 -8.62 15.44
CA ASP A 187 5.56 -8.05 16.56
C ASP A 187 5.61 -6.51 16.44
N ILE A 188 5.97 -6.01 15.26
CA ILE A 188 5.99 -4.57 14.97
C ILE A 188 4.61 -3.95 15.20
N TYR A 189 3.54 -4.61 14.77
CA TYR A 189 2.17 -4.12 14.98
C TYR A 189 1.81 -3.97 16.45
N ILE A 190 2.11 -5.01 17.24
CA ILE A 190 1.81 -5.06 18.67
C ILE A 190 2.64 -4.02 19.42
N ASP A 191 3.94 -3.91 19.12
CA ASP A 191 4.83 -2.92 19.70
C ASP A 191 4.37 -1.50 19.39
N LEU A 192 3.95 -1.23 18.16
CA LEU A 192 3.43 0.06 17.76
C LEU A 192 2.09 0.40 18.43
N ASP A 193 1.23 -0.59 18.68
CA ASP A 193 -0.03 -0.38 19.39
C ASP A 193 0.14 -0.23 20.91
N SER A 194 1.27 -0.63 21.50
CA SER A 194 1.53 -0.48 22.94
C SER A 194 1.24 0.92 23.48
N TYR A 195 1.37 1.94 22.62
CA TYR A 195 1.01 3.34 22.89
C TYR A 195 -0.51 3.61 22.91
N ARG A 196 -1.27 3.05 21.95
CA ARG A 196 -2.71 3.28 21.79
C ARG A 196 -3.58 2.32 22.58
N LYS A 197 -3.08 1.11 22.83
CA LYS A 197 -3.76 -0.01 23.50
C LYS A 197 -5.16 -0.27 22.91
N ARG A 198 -5.24 -0.32 21.58
CA ARG A 198 -6.49 -0.55 20.85
C ARG A 198 -6.62 -1.97 20.36
N LEU A 199 -5.51 -2.67 20.19
CA LEU A 199 -5.49 -4.05 19.75
C LEU A 199 -5.88 -4.99 20.90
N PRO A 200 -6.50 -6.14 20.59
CA PRO A 200 -6.72 -7.19 21.56
C PRO A 200 -5.39 -7.72 22.12
N GLU A 201 -5.39 -8.19 23.36
CA GLU A 201 -4.21 -8.81 23.99
C GLU A 201 -3.83 -10.14 23.32
N ASP A 202 -4.80 -10.81 22.69
CA ASP A 202 -4.58 -12.05 21.96
C ASP A 202 -3.98 -11.78 20.58
N ARG A 203 -2.75 -12.24 20.38
CA ARG A 203 -1.99 -12.17 19.13
C ARG A 203 -2.75 -12.72 17.92
N ALA A 204 -3.51 -13.81 18.09
CA ALA A 204 -4.29 -14.40 17.01
C ALA A 204 -5.45 -13.49 16.58
N LEU A 205 -6.08 -12.79 17.54
CA LEU A 205 -7.11 -11.80 17.23
C LEU A 205 -6.54 -10.59 16.49
N VAL A 206 -5.31 -10.16 16.83
CA VAL A 206 -4.61 -9.10 16.08
C VAL A 206 -4.37 -9.51 14.63
N GLU A 207 -3.87 -10.73 14.41
CA GLU A 207 -3.67 -11.24 13.04
C GLU A 207 -4.99 -11.26 12.25
N MET A 208 -6.06 -11.76 12.87
CA MET A 208 -7.39 -11.78 12.26
C MET A 208 -7.87 -10.38 11.89
N GLU A 209 -7.63 -9.37 12.74
CA GLU A 209 -7.99 -7.98 12.49
C GLU A 209 -7.19 -7.40 11.31
N ILE A 210 -5.87 -7.61 11.27
CA ILE A 210 -5.01 -7.17 10.16
C ILE A 210 -5.50 -7.77 8.84
N VAL A 211 -5.75 -9.08 8.80
CA VAL A 211 -6.24 -9.76 7.59
C VAL A 211 -7.62 -9.24 7.19
N SER A 212 -8.51 -9.00 8.16
CA SER A 212 -9.85 -8.47 7.91
C SER A 212 -9.79 -7.06 7.32
N LEU A 213 -8.96 -6.18 7.87
CA LEU A 213 -8.74 -4.83 7.34
C LEU A 213 -8.15 -4.87 5.93
N ALA A 214 -7.16 -5.74 5.68
CA ALA A 214 -6.58 -5.91 4.34
C ALA A 214 -7.64 -6.35 3.32
N ARG A 215 -8.54 -7.27 3.70
CA ARG A 215 -9.63 -7.74 2.86
C ARG A 215 -10.67 -6.65 2.61
N LEU A 216 -11.01 -5.86 3.63
CA LEU A 216 -11.93 -4.73 3.50
C LEU A 216 -11.40 -3.70 2.50
N MET A 217 -10.14 -3.29 2.66
CA MET A 217 -9.51 -2.28 1.80
C MET A 217 -9.39 -2.72 0.34
N THR A 218 -9.31 -4.03 0.10
CA THR A 218 -9.17 -4.60 -1.25
C THR A 218 -10.50 -5.14 -1.81
N GLY A 219 -11.65 -4.77 -1.23
CA GLY A 219 -12.96 -5.18 -1.76
C GLY A 219 -13.25 -6.70 -1.66
N ARG A 220 -12.49 -7.43 -0.84
CA ARG A 220 -12.70 -8.86 -0.55
C ARG A 220 -13.73 -9.10 0.56
N MET A 221 -14.25 -8.05 1.19
CA MET A 221 -15.38 -8.08 2.10
C MET A 221 -16.38 -6.97 1.76
N PRO A 222 -17.69 -7.17 2.01
CA PRO A 222 -18.65 -6.08 1.92
C PRO A 222 -18.36 -5.00 2.97
N LEU A 223 -18.65 -3.75 2.63
CA LEU A 223 -18.84 -2.71 3.64
C LEU A 223 -20.14 -3.05 4.37
N GLN A 224 -20.04 -3.34 5.67
CA GLN A 224 -21.20 -3.51 6.54
C GLN A 224 -21.85 -2.16 6.83
#